data_AF-A0AAW2N3V0-F1
#
_entry.id   AF-A0AAW2N3V0-F1
#
_cell.length_a   1.000
_cell.length_b   1.000
_cell.length_c   1.000
_cell.angle_alpha   90.00
_cell.angle_beta   90.00
_cell.angle_gamma   90.00
#
_symmetry.space_group_name_H-M   'P 1'
#
loop_
_entity.id
_entity.type
_entity.pdbx_description
1 polymer ?
#
loop_
_entity_poly.entity_id
_entity_poly.type
_entity_poly.pdbx_seq_one_letter_code
_entity_poly.pdbx_strand_id
1 'polypeptide(L)'
;MSKSHYQSLSQMNNVIPSVLTDASALFGLPQTDLIEPQIDPYLKFVDFVDVLADVYRRLENCQQFEKSAVYMEQCAIFRGLTDPKLYRKCLQLARQHAFDVHSKVVLSAWLRFERRDDELFGVSAMDCCGLSPECPRCSLVSGYNPESVTDPCLCPRNLEGDEDMEAKLEGQECSTSFSVGDEEGDDYDIWFCIGDDEVKCNRFKIASLSRPFKAMLYGSFTESRRDRIYFAQNGISAKAMKAADVFSRTKRVDSFDPNVVFELLVLANRFCCDELKCACDAYLASVVDDMESAVLLIEFGLQETAYLLVAACLQVFLREIPCSMRNPNVLRLFCSSDVREKLALVGHASFLLYSFLSYAAMEEDMKSNTTVMLLERMVECASLNWQKQLAFHQLGCVMLERKEYKDAQKWFEAAVQEGHAYSLVGVARAKYKRGHKYKAYKLMDSLISDNRPCGWMYQERSLYCSGKEKIMDLNTATEMDPTLSYPYKYRAVSMLEEDKIGPAISEINKIIGFKVSPDCLELRAWFLISLEDYEGALRDVRALLTLDPQYMMFHGKVHGEQLVELLCRHVPQCSRLIAGCNFMIGGPR
;
A
#
# COMPACT_ATOMS: atom_id res chain seq x y z
N MET A 1 53.88 32.02 18.59
CA MET A 1 53.75 33.08 17.57
C MET A 1 52.80 32.54 16.51
N SER A 2 51.70 33.14 16.09
CA SER A 2 51.13 34.49 16.25
C SER A 2 49.61 34.40 16.06
N LYS A 3 48.88 35.22 16.82
CA LYS A 3 47.44 35.46 16.71
C LYS A 3 47.12 36.19 15.40
N SER A 4 46.15 35.71 14.62
CA SER A 4 45.28 36.54 13.76
C SER A 4 44.14 35.70 13.18
N HIS A 5 42.96 35.74 13.80
CA HIS A 5 41.64 35.59 13.17
C HIS A 5 40.56 35.67 14.25
N TYR A 6 40.47 36.85 14.88
CA TYR A 6 39.35 37.22 15.77
C TYR A 6 38.96 38.65 15.41
N GLN A 7 38.42 38.85 14.20
CA GLN A 7 37.90 40.16 13.80
C GLN A 7 36.92 40.17 12.62
N SER A 8 36.29 39.04 12.25
CA SER A 8 35.24 39.00 11.22
C SER A 8 33.87 38.48 11.68
N LEU A 9 33.70 38.16 12.97
CA LEU A 9 32.44 37.64 13.52
C LEU A 9 31.57 38.70 14.24
N SER A 10 32.00 39.96 14.27
CA SER A 10 31.29 41.04 14.98
C SER A 10 30.49 41.99 14.07
N GLN A 11 30.42 41.73 12.76
CA GLN A 11 29.67 42.57 11.79
C GLN A 11 28.42 41.90 11.19
N MET A 12 28.03 40.70 11.61
CA MET A 12 26.73 40.11 11.27
C MET A 12 25.64 40.29 12.36
N ASN A 13 25.97 40.94 13.49
CA ASN A 13 25.03 41.07 14.62
C ASN A 13 24.14 42.32 14.60
N ASN A 14 24.15 43.10 13.51
CA ASN A 14 23.35 44.34 13.40
C ASN A 14 22.24 44.29 12.33
N VAL A 15 21.86 43.11 11.83
CA VAL A 15 20.75 42.94 10.87
C VAL A 15 19.82 41.83 11.36
N ILE A 16 19.17 42.03 12.49
CA ILE A 16 18.33 41.00 13.14
C ILE A 16 16.92 41.49 13.55
N PRO A 17 16.61 42.81 13.67
CA PRO A 17 15.22 43.24 13.89
C PRO A 17 14.29 43.10 12.67
N SER A 18 14.81 42.80 11.46
CA SER A 18 14.01 42.84 10.22
C SER A 18 13.44 41.50 9.78
N VAL A 19 13.91 40.34 10.25
CA VAL A 19 13.65 39.05 9.59
C VAL A 19 12.22 38.52 9.76
N LEU A 20 11.49 38.86 10.84
CA LEU A 20 10.09 38.43 11.03
C LEU A 20 9.06 39.42 10.47
N THR A 21 9.33 40.72 10.51
CA THR A 21 8.59 41.72 9.74
C THR A 21 8.79 41.49 8.24
N ASP A 22 10.00 41.06 7.85
CA ASP A 22 10.30 40.57 6.50
C ASP A 22 9.70 39.19 6.24
N ALA A 23 9.37 38.34 7.23
CA ALA A 23 8.71 37.04 6.99
C ALA A 23 7.27 37.23 6.47
N SER A 24 6.51 38.16 7.05
CA SER A 24 5.22 38.59 6.49
C SER A 24 5.37 39.23 5.11
N ALA A 25 6.51 39.88 4.82
CA ALA A 25 6.83 40.44 3.50
C ALA A 25 7.37 39.41 2.48
N LEU A 26 8.03 38.33 2.93
CA LEU A 26 8.66 37.27 2.13
C LEU A 26 7.65 36.18 1.75
N PHE A 27 6.70 35.88 2.63
CA PHE A 27 5.73 34.80 2.44
C PHE A 27 4.33 35.29 2.06
N GLY A 28 4.05 36.59 2.23
CA GLY A 28 2.73 37.20 2.02
C GLY A 28 1.78 36.96 3.20
N LEU A 29 0.56 37.50 3.11
CA LEU A 29 -0.55 37.10 3.97
C LEU A 29 -1.35 35.98 3.29
N PRO A 30 -2.03 35.10 4.05
CA PRO A 30 -2.92 34.12 3.46
C PRO A 30 -4.02 34.86 2.69
N GLN A 31 -4.30 34.40 1.48
CA GLN A 31 -5.32 34.99 0.60
C GLN A 31 -6.47 34.01 0.40
N THR A 32 -7.68 34.54 0.30
CA THR A 32 -8.89 33.75 0.10
C THR A 32 -8.85 32.93 -1.20
N ASP A 33 -8.15 33.40 -2.23
CA ASP A 33 -7.96 32.70 -3.51
C ASP A 33 -7.04 31.47 -3.43
N LEU A 34 -6.21 31.38 -2.39
CA LEU A 34 -5.29 30.26 -2.16
C LEU A 34 -5.89 29.16 -1.28
N ILE A 35 -7.10 29.38 -0.75
CA ILE A 35 -7.81 28.41 0.06
C ILE A 35 -8.81 27.68 -0.84
N GLU A 36 -8.51 26.41 -1.12
CA GLU A 36 -9.42 25.49 -1.79
C GLU A 36 -9.47 24.20 -0.95
N PRO A 37 -10.67 23.67 -0.61
CA PRO A 37 -10.75 22.40 0.09
C PRO A 37 -10.28 21.29 -0.84
N GLN A 38 -9.55 20.29 -0.39
CA GLN A 38 -9.17 19.16 -1.24
C GLN A 38 -10.39 18.29 -1.61
N ILE A 39 -10.38 17.67 -2.79
CA ILE A 39 -11.35 16.59 -3.08
C ILE A 39 -10.87 15.35 -2.34
N ASP A 40 -11.69 14.87 -1.43
CA ASP A 40 -11.47 13.57 -0.78
C ASP A 40 -11.34 12.45 -1.85
N PRO A 41 -10.21 11.72 -1.94
CA PRO A 41 -10.02 10.65 -2.91
C PRO A 41 -10.77 9.35 -2.56
N TYR A 42 -11.51 9.30 -1.45
CA TYR A 42 -12.22 8.11 -0.99
C TYR A 42 -13.71 8.14 -1.33
N LEU A 43 -14.40 7.02 -1.08
CA LEU A 43 -15.84 6.92 -1.27
C LEU A 43 -16.56 7.80 -0.24
N LYS A 44 -17.43 8.69 -0.74
CA LYS A 44 -18.25 9.55 0.09
C LYS A 44 -19.71 9.49 -0.37
N PHE A 45 -20.56 8.99 0.52
CA PHE A 45 -21.98 8.77 0.24
C PHE A 45 -22.84 9.87 0.86
N VAL A 46 -23.94 10.21 0.19
CA VAL A 46 -24.97 11.12 0.72
C VAL A 46 -25.66 10.46 1.93
N ASP A 47 -26.16 9.24 1.74
CA ASP A 47 -26.83 8.46 2.78
C ASP A 47 -25.89 7.42 3.40
N PHE A 48 -24.83 7.92 4.04
CA PHE A 48 -23.77 7.09 4.64
C PHE A 48 -24.30 6.00 5.58
N VAL A 49 -25.30 6.32 6.41
CA VAL A 49 -25.87 5.38 7.39
C VAL A 49 -26.54 4.20 6.70
N ASP A 50 -27.29 4.44 5.63
CA ASP A 50 -28.02 3.38 4.93
C ASP A 50 -27.06 2.47 4.15
N VAL A 51 -26.03 3.05 3.52
CA VAL A 51 -24.97 2.28 2.85
C VAL A 51 -24.25 1.38 3.86
N LEU A 52 -23.87 1.93 5.02
CA LEU A 52 -23.19 1.16 6.05
C LEU A 52 -24.11 0.06 6.63
N ALA A 53 -25.39 0.37 6.88
CA ALA A 53 -26.37 -0.61 7.34
C ALA A 53 -26.58 -1.75 6.33
N ASP A 54 -26.54 -1.46 5.03
CA ASP A 54 -26.59 -2.48 3.99
C ASP A 54 -25.38 -3.41 4.02
N VAL A 55 -24.17 -2.84 4.13
CA VAL A 55 -22.93 -3.63 4.25
C VAL A 55 -22.97 -4.52 5.49
N TYR A 56 -23.45 -4.02 6.64
CA TYR A 56 -23.63 -4.84 7.84
C TYR A 56 -24.62 -5.99 7.63
N ARG A 57 -25.79 -5.73 7.01
CA ARG A 57 -26.76 -6.78 6.66
C ARG A 57 -26.14 -7.82 5.72
N ARG A 58 -25.30 -7.41 4.76
CA ARG A 58 -24.58 -8.33 3.88
C ARG A 58 -23.54 -9.16 4.63
N LEU A 59 -22.80 -8.56 5.57
CA LEU A 59 -21.83 -9.29 6.41
C LEU A 59 -22.49 -10.38 7.26
N GLU A 60 -23.68 -10.12 7.80
CA GLU A 60 -24.43 -11.08 8.61
C GLU A 60 -24.93 -12.28 7.79
N ASN A 61 -25.33 -12.04 6.54
CA ASN A 61 -25.99 -13.04 5.70
C ASN A 61 -25.07 -13.75 4.69
N CYS A 62 -23.87 -13.21 4.43
CA CYS A 62 -22.95 -13.78 3.44
C CYS A 62 -22.25 -15.06 3.90
N GLN A 63 -21.78 -15.85 2.94
CA GLN A 63 -21.03 -17.07 3.23
C GLN A 63 -19.65 -16.72 3.81
N GLN A 64 -19.06 -17.65 4.57
CA GLN A 64 -17.81 -17.42 5.30
C GLN A 64 -16.66 -16.94 4.39
N PHE A 65 -16.56 -17.46 3.17
CA PHE A 65 -15.50 -17.09 2.21
C PHE A 65 -15.76 -15.75 1.49
N GLU A 66 -17.00 -15.23 1.51
CA GLU A 66 -17.35 -13.95 0.90
C GLU A 66 -17.08 -12.77 1.85
N LYS A 67 -16.99 -13.05 3.16
CA LYS A 67 -16.78 -12.04 4.21
C LYS A 67 -15.58 -11.14 3.96
N SER A 68 -14.46 -11.69 3.49
CA SER A 68 -13.26 -10.90 3.21
C SER A 68 -13.53 -9.80 2.19
N ALA A 69 -14.24 -10.11 1.11
CA ALA A 69 -14.58 -9.14 0.06
C ALA A 69 -15.56 -8.06 0.57
N VAL A 70 -16.53 -8.44 1.42
CA VAL A 70 -17.46 -7.47 2.02
C VAL A 70 -16.76 -6.58 3.04
N TYR A 71 -15.82 -7.12 3.84
CA TYR A 71 -14.97 -6.30 4.70
C TYR A 71 -14.09 -5.33 3.90
N MET A 72 -13.65 -5.68 2.69
CA MET A 72 -12.92 -4.75 1.83
C MET A 72 -13.77 -3.57 1.35
N GLU A 73 -15.05 -3.80 1.06
CA GLU A 73 -15.99 -2.70 0.79
C GLU A 73 -16.17 -1.81 2.03
N GLN A 74 -16.32 -2.44 3.20
CA GLN A 74 -16.40 -1.72 4.47
C GLN A 74 -15.11 -0.91 4.77
N CYS A 75 -13.93 -1.43 4.44
CA CYS A 75 -12.66 -0.69 4.52
C CYS A 75 -12.70 0.56 3.64
N ALA A 76 -13.15 0.43 2.39
CA ALA A 76 -13.25 1.57 1.47
C ALA A 76 -14.20 2.66 1.97
N ILE A 77 -15.30 2.27 2.63
CA ILE A 77 -16.26 3.18 3.27
C ILE A 77 -15.64 3.86 4.50
N PHE A 78 -15.01 3.10 5.40
CA PHE A 78 -14.41 3.66 6.61
C PHE A 78 -13.20 4.54 6.34
N ARG A 79 -12.52 4.35 5.21
CA ARG A 79 -11.42 5.23 4.82
C ARG A 79 -11.88 6.65 4.48
N GLY A 80 -13.13 6.82 4.04
CA GLY A 80 -13.77 8.13 3.93
C GLY A 80 -14.08 8.78 5.30
N LEU A 81 -13.89 8.05 6.40
CA LEU A 81 -13.97 8.60 7.76
C LEU A 81 -12.57 8.91 8.29
N THR A 82 -12.44 9.94 9.11
CA THR A 82 -11.17 10.34 9.72
C THR A 82 -10.77 9.49 10.94
N ASP A 83 -11.24 8.24 11.04
CA ASP A 83 -10.91 7.32 12.15
C ASP A 83 -10.06 6.13 11.66
N PRO A 84 -8.72 6.17 11.87
CA PRO A 84 -7.83 5.11 11.43
C PRO A 84 -8.04 3.80 12.19
N LYS A 85 -8.67 3.81 13.38
CA LYS A 85 -8.88 2.58 14.18
C LYS A 85 -9.95 1.69 13.55
N LEU A 86 -11.04 2.28 13.07
CA LEU A 86 -12.11 1.54 12.39
C LEU A 86 -11.62 0.92 11.10
N TYR A 87 -10.89 1.69 10.30
CA TYR A 87 -10.26 1.21 9.08
C TYR A 87 -9.32 0.03 9.35
N ARG A 88 -8.37 0.18 10.29
CA ARG A 88 -7.40 -0.87 10.62
C ARG A 88 -8.06 -2.14 11.14
N LYS A 89 -9.07 -2.01 12.01
CA LYS A 89 -9.84 -3.16 12.52
C LYS A 89 -10.57 -3.87 11.38
N CYS A 90 -11.15 -3.13 10.45
CA CYS A 90 -11.83 -3.71 9.29
C CYS A 90 -10.85 -4.46 8.37
N LEU A 91 -9.65 -3.91 8.17
CA LEU A 91 -8.61 -4.55 7.38
C LEU A 91 -8.11 -5.86 8.03
N GLN A 92 -8.02 -5.89 9.37
CA GLN A 92 -7.72 -7.12 10.12
C GLN A 92 -8.81 -8.18 9.93
N LEU A 93 -10.08 -7.79 9.96
CA LEU A 93 -11.20 -8.70 9.71
C LEU A 93 -11.19 -9.22 8.26
N ALA A 94 -10.90 -8.36 7.29
CA ALA A 94 -10.71 -8.79 5.90
C ALA A 94 -9.61 -9.86 5.79
N ARG A 95 -8.48 -9.66 6.49
CA ARG A 95 -7.37 -10.64 6.52
C ARG A 95 -7.72 -11.94 7.24
N GLN A 96 -8.48 -11.86 8.35
CA GLN A 96 -8.94 -13.03 9.11
C GLN A 96 -9.83 -13.93 8.25
N HIS A 97 -10.67 -13.33 7.41
CA HIS A 97 -11.60 -14.06 6.56
C HIS A 97 -11.03 -14.39 5.16
N ALA A 98 -9.79 -14.00 4.86
CA ALA A 98 -9.15 -14.30 3.59
C ALA A 98 -8.82 -15.79 3.47
N PHE A 99 -9.25 -16.41 2.37
CA PHE A 99 -9.08 -17.85 2.14
C PHE A 99 -7.81 -18.16 1.34
N ASP A 100 -7.64 -17.47 0.21
CA ASP A 100 -6.57 -17.70 -0.75
C ASP A 100 -5.27 -17.00 -0.33
N VAL A 101 -4.14 -17.59 -0.73
CA VAL A 101 -2.79 -17.07 -0.44
C VAL A 101 -2.60 -15.64 -0.96
N HIS A 102 -3.10 -15.32 -2.15
CA HIS A 102 -2.95 -13.99 -2.74
C HIS A 102 -3.57 -12.90 -1.86
N SER A 103 -4.84 -13.05 -1.48
CA SER A 103 -5.54 -12.11 -0.60
C SER A 103 -4.85 -11.99 0.75
N LYS A 104 -4.37 -13.10 1.33
CA LYS A 104 -3.61 -13.10 2.58
C LYS A 104 -2.33 -12.28 2.47
N VAL A 105 -1.54 -12.50 1.42
CA VAL A 105 -0.29 -11.80 1.17
C VAL A 105 -0.52 -10.28 1.04
N VAL A 106 -1.48 -9.87 0.21
CA VAL A 106 -1.77 -8.43 0.01
C VAL A 106 -2.27 -7.78 1.30
N LEU A 107 -3.23 -8.39 1.99
CA LEU A 107 -3.82 -7.82 3.21
C LEU A 107 -2.83 -7.77 4.37
N SER A 108 -1.96 -8.76 4.53
CA SER A 108 -0.91 -8.73 5.55
C SER A 108 0.12 -7.63 5.27
N ALA A 109 0.50 -7.43 4.01
CA ALA A 109 1.39 -6.34 3.62
C ALA A 109 0.71 -4.96 3.83
N TRP A 110 -0.57 -4.84 3.48
CA TRP A 110 -1.33 -3.62 3.71
C TRP A 110 -1.45 -3.29 5.21
N LEU A 111 -1.71 -4.29 6.07
CA LEU A 111 -1.73 -4.10 7.53
C LEU A 111 -0.40 -3.59 8.09
N ARG A 112 0.73 -4.10 7.57
CA ARG A 112 2.07 -3.64 7.94
C ARG A 112 2.29 -2.17 7.53
N PHE A 113 1.93 -1.82 6.29
CA PHE A 113 2.03 -0.46 5.77
C PHE A 113 1.20 0.55 6.59
N GLU A 114 -0.02 0.17 6.99
CA GLU A 114 -0.92 1.01 7.80
C GLU A 114 -0.43 1.26 9.24
N ARG A 115 0.56 0.50 9.70
CA ARG A 115 1.21 0.71 11.01
C ARG A 115 2.46 1.57 10.91
N ARG A 116 2.90 1.90 9.69
CA ARG A 116 4.19 2.52 9.41
C ARG A 116 5.36 1.70 9.96
N ASP A 117 5.22 0.37 9.94
CA ASP A 117 6.30 -0.54 10.36
C ASP A 117 7.52 -0.42 9.42
N ASP A 118 7.32 0.08 8.20
CA ASP A 118 8.36 0.42 7.22
C ASP A 118 9.24 1.60 7.66
N GLU A 119 8.76 2.47 8.55
CA GLU A 119 9.55 3.57 9.11
C GLU A 119 10.44 3.12 10.29
N LEU A 120 10.28 1.89 10.77
CA LEU A 120 11.06 1.33 11.88
C LEU A 120 12.42 0.81 11.41
N PHE A 121 13.49 1.31 12.02
CA PHE A 121 14.85 0.84 11.74
C PHE A 121 15.07 -0.61 12.21
N GLY A 122 15.70 -1.43 11.36
CA GLY A 122 16.14 -2.78 11.70
C GLY A 122 15.08 -3.89 11.59
N VAL A 123 13.90 -3.59 11.02
CA VAL A 123 12.85 -4.59 10.79
C VAL A 123 12.94 -5.10 9.35
N SER A 124 13.24 -6.39 9.17
CA SER A 124 13.21 -7.05 7.86
C SER A 124 11.77 -7.18 7.35
N ALA A 125 11.62 -7.20 6.02
CA ALA A 125 10.34 -7.50 5.38
C ALA A 125 9.82 -8.88 5.81
N MET A 126 10.71 -9.85 5.99
CA MET A 126 10.35 -11.23 6.33
C MET A 126 10.26 -11.51 7.83
N ASP A 127 10.37 -10.48 8.69
CA ASP A 127 10.22 -10.64 10.12
C ASP A 127 8.79 -11.01 10.51
N CYS A 128 8.67 -11.99 11.40
CA CYS A 128 7.42 -12.39 12.00
C CYS A 128 7.14 -11.56 13.27
N CYS A 129 6.00 -10.86 13.30
CA CYS A 129 5.54 -10.12 14.48
C CYS A 129 4.99 -11.01 15.61
N GLY A 130 5.05 -12.34 15.47
CA GLY A 130 4.57 -13.30 16.47
C GLY A 130 3.06 -13.60 16.40
N LEU A 131 2.32 -13.01 15.46
CA LEU A 131 0.90 -13.29 15.22
C LEU A 131 0.68 -14.03 13.90
N SER A 132 -0.19 -15.05 13.90
CA SER A 132 -0.46 -15.86 12.71
C SER A 132 -0.95 -15.10 11.46
N PRO A 133 -1.85 -14.08 11.54
CA PRO A 133 -2.35 -13.39 10.33
C PRO A 133 -1.30 -12.48 9.67
N GLU A 134 -0.20 -12.17 10.33
CA GLU A 134 0.81 -11.22 9.86
C GLU A 134 2.18 -11.86 9.63
N CYS A 135 2.32 -13.14 10.03
CA CYS A 135 3.47 -13.95 9.68
C CYS A 135 3.56 -14.14 8.15
N PRO A 136 4.72 -13.83 7.54
CA PRO A 136 4.95 -14.07 6.12
C PRO A 136 4.70 -15.54 5.74
N ARG A 137 5.28 -16.46 6.50
CA ARG A 137 5.15 -17.91 6.23
C ARG A 137 3.71 -18.41 6.36
N CYS A 138 2.95 -17.98 7.37
CA CYS A 138 1.55 -18.37 7.51
C CYS A 138 0.66 -17.80 6.39
N SER A 139 1.06 -16.69 5.77
CA SER A 139 0.30 -16.08 4.67
C SER A 139 0.43 -16.84 3.35
N LEU A 140 1.47 -17.68 3.20
CA LEU A 140 1.67 -18.57 2.05
C LEU A 140 0.91 -19.90 2.16
N VAL A 141 0.19 -20.13 3.27
CA VAL A 141 -0.61 -21.34 3.47
C VAL A 141 -2.08 -21.06 3.10
N SER A 142 -2.62 -21.85 2.18
CA SER A 142 -4.05 -21.82 1.82
C SER A 142 -4.94 -22.33 2.96
N GLY A 143 -6.16 -21.82 3.08
CA GLY A 143 -7.18 -22.35 3.99
C GLY A 143 -7.87 -21.28 4.83
N TYR A 144 -9.06 -21.62 5.33
CA TYR A 144 -9.85 -20.75 6.19
C TYR A 144 -9.63 -21.12 7.66
N ASN A 145 -9.04 -20.21 8.45
CA ASN A 145 -8.95 -20.38 9.90
C ASN A 145 -9.19 -19.03 10.61
N PRO A 146 -10.45 -18.66 10.86
CA PRO A 146 -10.79 -17.39 11.50
C PRO A 146 -10.47 -17.39 13.00
N GLU A 147 -10.27 -18.55 13.62
CA GLU A 147 -10.00 -18.65 15.07
C GLU A 147 -8.54 -18.33 15.41
N SER A 148 -7.62 -18.33 14.42
CA SER A 148 -6.18 -18.17 14.66
C SER A 148 -5.70 -16.72 14.84
N VAL A 149 -6.59 -15.72 14.87
CA VAL A 149 -6.20 -14.30 14.91
C VAL A 149 -5.40 -13.94 16.16
N THR A 150 -5.69 -14.59 17.28
CA THR A 150 -4.97 -14.42 18.55
C THR A 150 -3.91 -15.48 18.78
N ASP A 151 -3.80 -16.47 17.88
CA ASP A 151 -2.86 -17.56 18.08
C ASP A 151 -1.42 -17.06 17.85
N PRO A 152 -0.51 -17.35 18.79
CA PRO A 152 0.90 -17.14 18.60
C PRO A 152 1.36 -17.86 17.33
N CYS A 153 2.17 -17.17 16.53
CA CYS A 153 2.74 -17.78 15.35
C CYS A 153 3.72 -18.90 15.75
N LEU A 154 3.53 -20.08 15.15
CA LEU A 154 4.39 -21.26 15.35
C LEU A 154 5.57 -21.31 14.37
N CYS A 155 5.85 -20.22 13.63
CA CYS A 155 7.01 -20.22 12.74
C CYS A 155 8.29 -20.37 13.58
N PRO A 156 9.29 -21.14 13.12
CA PRO A 156 10.61 -21.12 13.74
C PRO A 156 11.10 -19.68 13.71
N ARG A 157 11.24 -19.04 14.88
CA ARG A 157 11.88 -17.73 14.97
C ARG A 157 13.32 -17.90 14.48
N ASN A 158 13.80 -17.01 13.62
CA ASN A 158 15.24 -16.79 13.46
C ASN A 158 15.74 -16.21 14.80
N LEU A 159 16.04 -17.07 15.77
CA LEU A 159 16.79 -16.71 16.97
C LEU A 159 18.26 -16.61 16.56
N GLU A 160 18.65 -15.47 16.01
CA GLU A 160 20.04 -15.04 16.07
C GLU A 160 20.15 -14.03 17.21
N GLY A 161 20.76 -14.47 18.33
CA GLY A 161 21.08 -13.62 19.47
C GLY A 161 20.81 -14.27 20.83
N ASP A 162 21.90 -14.57 21.53
CA ASP A 162 22.07 -14.92 22.96
C ASP A 162 21.86 -16.39 23.41
N GLU A 163 23.01 -17.06 23.46
CA GLU A 163 23.57 -17.93 24.52
C GLU A 163 22.74 -19.08 25.12
N ASP A 164 23.33 -20.28 24.95
CA ASP A 164 23.31 -21.43 25.84
C ASP A 164 21.96 -22.08 26.20
N MET A 165 21.52 -23.01 25.35
CA MET A 165 20.91 -24.26 25.81
C MET A 165 21.35 -25.42 24.91
N GLU A 166 22.46 -26.06 25.29
CA GLU A 166 22.80 -27.42 24.86
C GLU A 166 21.67 -28.39 25.26
N ALA A 167 20.79 -28.72 24.33
CA ALA A 167 20.00 -29.94 24.41
C ALA A 167 20.82 -31.08 23.79
N LYS A 168 21.48 -31.86 24.67
CA LYS A 168 22.15 -33.12 24.37
C LYS A 168 21.26 -34.03 23.52
N LEU A 169 21.58 -34.17 22.24
CA LEU A 169 21.31 -35.38 21.48
C LEU A 169 22.64 -36.07 21.23
N GLU A 170 22.79 -37.23 21.87
CA GLU A 170 23.95 -38.10 21.76
C GLU A 170 24.28 -38.39 20.30
N GLY A 171 25.55 -38.18 19.96
CA GLY A 171 26.07 -38.34 18.62
C GLY A 171 25.92 -39.77 18.12
N GLN A 172 25.12 -39.93 17.08
CA GLN A 172 25.35 -40.95 16.08
C GLN A 172 26.01 -40.25 14.89
N GLU A 173 27.33 -40.28 14.85
CA GLU A 173 28.14 -39.87 13.70
C GLU A 173 27.77 -40.73 12.49
N CYS A 174 26.77 -40.33 11.72
CA CYS A 174 26.58 -40.83 10.36
C CYS A 174 27.50 -40.05 9.42
N SER A 175 28.78 -40.39 9.46
CA SER A 175 29.66 -40.23 8.30
C SER A 175 29.07 -41.02 7.14
N THR A 176 28.39 -40.36 6.21
CA THR A 176 28.13 -40.94 4.89
C THR A 176 28.43 -39.89 3.82
N SER A 177 29.63 -40.02 3.25
CA SER A 177 29.83 -39.69 1.85
C SER A 177 28.76 -40.42 1.03
N PHE A 178 27.86 -39.66 0.40
CA PHE A 178 26.88 -40.23 -0.53
C PHE A 178 27.63 -40.64 -1.81
N SER A 179 28.33 -41.77 -1.72
CA SER A 179 28.61 -42.58 -2.88
C SER A 179 27.27 -43.04 -3.45
N VAL A 180 27.12 -42.90 -4.75
CA VAL A 180 26.04 -43.51 -5.53
C VAL A 180 26.21 -45.02 -5.38
N GLY A 181 25.67 -45.56 -4.29
CA GLY A 181 25.61 -46.98 -4.01
C GLY A 181 24.29 -47.50 -4.56
N ASP A 182 24.39 -48.45 -5.47
CA ASP A 182 23.29 -49.23 -6.00
C ASP A 182 22.41 -49.75 -4.85
N GLU A 183 21.19 -49.20 -4.71
CA GLU A 183 20.12 -49.89 -4.01
C GLU A 183 19.68 -51.05 -4.93
N GLU A 184 20.26 -52.23 -4.66
CA GLU A 184 19.87 -53.53 -5.20
C GLU A 184 18.38 -53.80 -4.85
N GLY A 185 17.48 -53.31 -5.70
CA GLY A 185 16.03 -53.47 -5.54
C GLY A 185 15.15 -52.66 -6.49
N ASP A 186 15.68 -51.67 -7.21
CA ASP A 186 14.90 -50.96 -8.23
C ASP A 186 14.95 -51.70 -9.59
N ASP A 187 13.82 -52.32 -9.96
CA ASP A 187 13.58 -52.91 -11.29
C ASP A 187 13.45 -51.78 -12.32
N TYR A 188 14.59 -51.29 -12.81
CA TYR A 188 14.66 -50.32 -13.90
C TYR A 188 14.39 -51.04 -15.23
N ASP A 189 13.29 -50.68 -15.88
CA ASP A 189 12.82 -51.33 -17.11
C ASP A 189 12.81 -50.39 -18.33
N ILE A 190 13.20 -49.12 -18.14
CA ILE A 190 13.36 -48.14 -19.22
C ILE A 190 14.59 -47.22 -19.05
N TRP A 191 15.08 -46.73 -20.20
CA TRP A 191 16.18 -45.77 -20.31
C TRP A 191 15.72 -44.56 -21.11
N PHE A 192 15.74 -43.38 -20.49
CA PHE A 192 15.56 -42.12 -21.21
C PHE A 192 16.92 -41.65 -21.76
N CYS A 193 17.04 -41.58 -23.09
CA CYS A 193 18.24 -41.11 -23.79
C CYS A 193 18.12 -39.60 -24.05
N ILE A 194 18.94 -38.79 -23.37
CA ILE A 194 18.94 -37.32 -23.44
C ILE A 194 20.35 -36.87 -23.87
N GLY A 195 20.51 -36.50 -25.14
CA GLY A 195 21.84 -36.26 -25.71
C GLY A 195 22.68 -37.54 -25.64
N ASP A 196 23.84 -37.45 -25.01
CA ASP A 196 24.75 -38.58 -24.80
C ASP A 196 24.50 -39.32 -23.46
N ASP A 197 23.60 -38.80 -22.61
CA ASP A 197 23.30 -39.38 -21.30
C ASP A 197 22.12 -40.37 -21.36
N GLU A 198 22.25 -41.47 -20.61
CA GLU A 198 21.17 -42.44 -20.38
C GLU A 198 20.72 -42.39 -18.91
N VAL A 199 19.43 -42.14 -18.69
CA VAL A 199 18.82 -42.11 -17.37
C VAL A 199 17.94 -43.35 -17.18
N LYS A 200 18.32 -44.20 -16.22
CA LYS A 200 17.55 -45.39 -15.83
C LYS A 200 16.34 -44.98 -14.99
N CYS A 201 15.16 -45.46 -15.35
CA CYS A 201 13.92 -45.18 -14.61
C CYS A 201 13.03 -46.43 -14.54
N ASN A 202 12.09 -46.43 -13.60
CA ASN A 202 11.02 -47.42 -13.56
C ASN A 202 9.78 -46.88 -14.30
N ARG A 203 9.30 -47.63 -15.30
CA ARG A 203 8.18 -47.27 -16.19
C ARG A 203 6.91 -47.00 -15.43
N PHE A 204 6.58 -47.84 -14.44
CA PHE A 204 5.38 -47.66 -13.64
C PHE A 204 5.45 -46.36 -12.82
N LYS A 205 6.59 -46.10 -12.16
CA LYS A 205 6.77 -44.90 -11.34
C LYS A 205 6.71 -43.61 -12.18
N ILE A 206 7.40 -43.57 -13.32
CA ILE A 206 7.32 -42.41 -14.23
C ILE A 206 5.91 -42.25 -14.81
N ALA A 207 5.26 -43.33 -15.24
CA ALA A 207 3.88 -43.30 -15.71
C ALA A 207 2.89 -42.79 -14.65
N SER A 208 3.18 -43.00 -13.36
CA SER A 208 2.33 -42.52 -12.26
C SER A 208 2.38 -41.01 -12.05
N LEU A 209 3.41 -40.33 -12.58
CA LEU A 209 3.57 -38.87 -12.42
C LEU A 209 2.48 -38.07 -13.13
N SER A 210 1.98 -38.56 -14.27
CA SER A 210 0.95 -37.85 -15.03
C SER A 210 0.23 -38.72 -16.07
N ARG A 211 -0.92 -38.24 -16.54
CA ARG A 211 -1.65 -38.88 -17.64
C ARG A 211 -0.84 -38.90 -18.95
N PRO A 212 -0.13 -37.82 -19.36
CA PRO A 212 0.77 -37.87 -20.51
C PRO A 212 1.86 -38.95 -20.41
N PHE A 213 2.55 -39.07 -19.28
CA PHE A 213 3.55 -40.14 -19.11
C PHE A 213 2.91 -41.53 -19.15
N LYS A 214 1.74 -41.70 -18.51
CA LYS A 214 0.98 -42.96 -18.60
C LYS A 214 0.62 -43.33 -20.03
N ALA A 215 0.16 -42.36 -20.82
CA ALA A 215 -0.17 -42.57 -22.23
C ALA A 215 1.07 -42.91 -23.06
N MET A 216 2.18 -42.20 -22.87
CA MET A 216 3.45 -42.48 -23.56
C MET A 216 3.97 -43.89 -23.26
N LEU A 217 3.95 -44.31 -21.99
CA LEU A 217 4.61 -45.52 -21.52
C LEU A 217 3.74 -46.78 -21.55
N TYR A 218 2.41 -46.64 -21.48
CA TYR A 218 1.46 -47.77 -21.47
C TYR A 218 0.35 -47.65 -22.53
N GLY A 219 0.29 -46.55 -23.27
CA GLY A 219 -0.69 -46.34 -24.34
C GLY A 219 -0.25 -46.93 -25.68
N SER A 220 -0.79 -46.38 -26.77
CA SER A 220 -0.56 -46.86 -28.14
C SER A 220 0.68 -46.26 -28.82
N PHE A 221 1.54 -45.56 -28.08
CA PHE A 221 2.75 -44.92 -28.61
C PHE A 221 3.89 -45.92 -28.81
N THR A 222 4.87 -45.59 -29.65
CA THR A 222 6.02 -46.46 -29.93
C THR A 222 6.89 -46.74 -28.70
N GLU A 223 6.94 -45.77 -27.79
CA GLU A 223 7.66 -45.74 -26.53
C GLU A 223 7.13 -46.79 -25.54
N SER A 224 5.85 -47.20 -25.68
CA SER A 224 5.26 -48.26 -24.85
C SER A 224 5.91 -49.64 -25.04
N ARG A 225 6.53 -49.86 -26.21
CA ARG A 225 7.16 -51.15 -26.60
C ARG A 225 8.68 -51.09 -26.64
N ARG A 226 9.27 -49.96 -26.25
CA ARG A 226 10.72 -49.75 -26.24
C ARG A 226 11.24 -49.66 -24.83
N ASP A 227 12.40 -50.23 -24.62
CA ASP A 227 13.25 -50.07 -23.44
C ASP A 227 13.97 -48.71 -23.46
N ARG A 228 14.48 -48.31 -24.63
CA ARG A 228 15.15 -47.03 -24.85
C ARG A 228 14.22 -45.98 -25.46
N ILE A 229 14.00 -44.89 -24.73
CA ILE A 229 13.11 -43.78 -25.09
C ILE A 229 13.96 -42.53 -25.35
N TYR A 230 13.96 -42.06 -26.60
CA TYR A 230 14.70 -40.85 -26.98
C TYR A 230 13.94 -39.60 -26.53
N PHE A 231 14.59 -38.77 -25.70
CA PHE A 231 13.95 -37.65 -25.01
C PHE A 231 14.65 -36.30 -25.24
N ALA A 232 15.70 -36.28 -26.07
CA ALA A 232 16.55 -35.11 -26.32
C ALA A 232 15.83 -33.87 -26.87
N GLN A 233 14.72 -34.03 -27.60
CA GLN A 233 13.98 -32.92 -28.20
C GLN A 233 13.04 -32.19 -27.21
N ASN A 234 12.91 -32.69 -25.97
CA ASN A 234 12.00 -32.14 -24.98
C ASN A 234 12.59 -31.00 -24.15
N GLY A 235 13.86 -30.63 -24.37
CA GLY A 235 14.51 -29.52 -23.65
C GLY A 235 14.69 -29.75 -22.14
N ILE A 236 14.68 -31.01 -21.70
CA ILE A 236 14.88 -31.42 -20.30
C ILE A 236 16.27 -32.03 -20.19
N SER A 237 17.06 -31.63 -19.17
CA SER A 237 18.38 -32.23 -18.94
C SER A 237 18.30 -33.63 -18.33
N ALA A 238 19.38 -34.40 -18.47
CA ALA A 238 19.52 -35.68 -17.79
C ALA A 238 19.47 -35.54 -16.25
N LYS A 239 19.91 -34.39 -15.70
CA LYS A 239 19.82 -34.12 -14.25
C LYS A 239 18.36 -33.97 -13.81
N ALA A 240 17.57 -33.21 -14.56
CA ALA A 240 16.14 -33.04 -14.28
C ALA A 240 15.39 -34.37 -14.40
N MET A 241 15.71 -35.20 -15.39
CA MET A 241 15.05 -36.51 -15.52
C MET A 241 15.44 -37.49 -14.39
N LYS A 242 16.71 -37.47 -13.95
CA LYS A 242 17.14 -38.21 -12.74
C LYS A 242 16.38 -37.74 -11.51
N ALA A 243 16.21 -36.43 -11.36
CA ALA A 243 15.47 -35.87 -10.23
C ALA A 243 13.97 -36.21 -10.29
N ALA A 244 13.37 -36.29 -11.49
CA ALA A 244 11.98 -36.72 -11.67
C ALA A 244 11.77 -38.19 -11.28
N ASP A 245 12.73 -39.06 -11.59
CA ASP A 245 12.73 -40.45 -11.12
C ASP A 245 12.82 -40.53 -9.59
N VAL A 246 13.75 -39.79 -8.97
CA VAL A 246 13.86 -39.74 -7.50
C VAL A 246 12.56 -39.22 -6.88
N PHE A 247 11.97 -38.15 -7.43
CA PHE A 247 10.69 -37.62 -6.96
C PHE A 247 9.56 -38.64 -7.09
N SER A 248 9.54 -39.44 -8.15
CA SER A 248 8.52 -40.49 -8.33
C SER A 248 8.52 -41.52 -7.18
N ARG A 249 9.67 -41.69 -6.50
CA ARG A 249 9.86 -42.57 -5.34
C ARG A 249 9.62 -41.85 -4.01
N THR A 250 10.22 -40.67 -3.84
CA THR A 250 10.30 -40.00 -2.53
C THR A 250 9.22 -38.96 -2.31
N LYS A 251 8.63 -38.44 -3.39
CA LYS A 251 7.72 -37.28 -3.40
C LYS A 251 8.32 -36.02 -2.77
N ARG A 252 9.66 -35.90 -2.76
CA ARG A 252 10.40 -34.76 -2.20
C ARG A 252 11.30 -34.12 -3.26
N VAL A 253 11.43 -32.80 -3.19
CA VAL A 253 12.33 -32.01 -4.06
C VAL A 253 13.41 -31.26 -3.29
N ASP A 254 13.34 -31.24 -1.96
CA ASP A 254 14.20 -30.44 -1.07
C ASP A 254 15.69 -30.82 -1.12
N SER A 255 16.00 -32.01 -1.65
CA SER A 255 17.37 -32.52 -1.79
C SER A 255 18.07 -32.02 -3.06
N PHE A 256 17.38 -31.29 -3.95
CA PHE A 256 17.92 -30.86 -5.23
C PHE A 256 18.35 -29.39 -5.22
N ASP A 257 19.38 -29.07 -6.01
CA ASP A 257 19.77 -27.70 -6.29
C ASP A 257 18.60 -26.92 -6.92
N PRO A 258 18.36 -25.64 -6.56
CA PRO A 258 17.26 -24.84 -7.10
C PRO A 258 17.20 -24.81 -8.64
N ASN A 259 18.34 -24.87 -9.33
CA ASN A 259 18.37 -24.90 -10.79
C ASN A 259 17.75 -26.18 -11.36
N VAL A 260 18.00 -27.31 -10.70
CA VAL A 260 17.37 -28.59 -11.07
C VAL A 260 15.87 -28.55 -10.78
N VAL A 261 15.46 -27.88 -9.69
CA VAL A 261 14.03 -27.72 -9.37
C VAL A 261 13.31 -26.84 -10.40
N PHE A 262 13.95 -25.81 -10.97
CA PHE A 262 13.37 -25.06 -12.10
C PHE A 262 13.13 -25.96 -13.31
N GLU A 263 14.13 -26.75 -13.71
CA GLU A 263 13.95 -27.67 -14.84
C GLU A 263 12.87 -28.73 -14.55
N LEU A 264 12.74 -29.19 -13.31
CA LEU A 264 11.65 -30.07 -12.88
C LEU A 264 10.28 -29.39 -12.98
N LEU A 265 10.18 -28.11 -12.63
CA LEU A 265 8.94 -27.35 -12.78
C LEU A 265 8.52 -27.24 -14.25
N VAL A 266 9.48 -26.94 -15.14
CA VAL A 266 9.26 -26.91 -16.60
C VAL A 266 8.80 -28.28 -17.10
N LEU A 267 9.46 -29.37 -16.66
CA LEU A 267 9.04 -30.73 -16.97
C LEU A 267 7.62 -31.00 -16.47
N ALA A 268 7.31 -30.61 -15.24
CA ALA A 268 6.01 -30.84 -14.62
C ALA A 268 4.89 -30.14 -15.39
N ASN A 269 5.08 -28.89 -15.83
CA ASN A 269 4.11 -28.19 -16.66
C ASN A 269 3.96 -28.85 -18.03
N ARG A 270 5.08 -29.17 -18.70
CA ARG A 270 5.07 -29.77 -20.04
C ARG A 270 4.37 -31.12 -20.09
N PHE A 271 4.51 -31.92 -19.04
CA PHE A 271 3.92 -33.26 -18.95
C PHE A 271 2.72 -33.34 -17.99
N CYS A 272 2.19 -32.21 -17.52
CA CYS A 272 1.05 -32.11 -16.61
C CYS A 272 1.19 -32.98 -15.34
N CYS A 273 2.36 -32.94 -14.70
CA CYS A 273 2.65 -33.63 -13.44
C CYS A 273 2.24 -32.73 -12.26
N ASP A 274 0.96 -32.71 -11.91
CA ASP A 274 0.41 -31.76 -10.92
C ASP A 274 1.09 -31.86 -9.54
N GLU A 275 1.31 -33.07 -9.02
CA GLU A 275 1.98 -33.27 -7.72
C GLU A 275 3.42 -32.76 -7.73
N LEU A 276 4.17 -33.03 -8.81
CA LEU A 276 5.54 -32.57 -8.97
C LEU A 276 5.57 -31.04 -9.10
N LYS A 277 4.65 -30.46 -9.87
CA LYS A 277 4.51 -29.01 -10.02
C LYS A 277 4.29 -28.36 -8.66
N CYS A 278 3.33 -28.86 -7.87
CA CYS A 278 3.03 -28.32 -6.54
C CYS A 278 4.23 -28.42 -5.58
N ALA A 279 4.98 -29.52 -5.61
CA ALA A 279 6.18 -29.69 -4.78
C ALA A 279 7.29 -28.71 -5.18
N CYS A 280 7.56 -28.57 -6.49
CA CYS A 280 8.52 -27.60 -7.01
C CYS A 280 8.11 -26.16 -6.67
N ASP A 281 6.85 -25.81 -6.87
CA ASP A 281 6.29 -24.47 -6.58
C ASP A 281 6.46 -24.12 -5.09
N ALA A 282 6.09 -25.04 -4.18
CA ALA A 282 6.25 -24.84 -2.74
C ALA A 282 7.72 -24.72 -2.30
N TYR A 283 8.62 -25.56 -2.85
CA TYR A 283 10.04 -25.47 -2.54
C TYR A 283 10.64 -24.15 -2.99
N LEU A 284 10.41 -23.76 -4.25
CA LEU A 284 10.92 -22.51 -4.79
C LEU A 284 10.37 -21.30 -4.04
N ALA A 285 9.10 -21.32 -3.64
CA ALA A 285 8.51 -20.29 -2.80
C ALA A 285 9.20 -20.19 -1.43
N SER A 286 9.67 -21.30 -0.86
CA SER A 286 10.38 -21.31 0.43
C SER A 286 11.80 -20.74 0.38
N VAL A 287 12.38 -20.67 -0.82
CA VAL A 287 13.71 -20.08 -1.08
C VAL A 287 13.64 -18.55 -1.20
N VAL A 288 12.45 -17.98 -1.43
CA VAL A 288 12.27 -16.52 -1.52
C VAL A 288 12.30 -15.91 -0.11
N ASP A 289 13.32 -15.11 0.17
CA ASP A 289 13.59 -14.49 1.47
C ASP A 289 13.89 -12.99 1.39
N ASP A 290 14.34 -12.48 0.25
CA ASP A 290 14.75 -11.10 0.07
C ASP A 290 14.37 -10.55 -1.32
N MET A 291 14.64 -9.25 -1.51
CA MET A 291 14.33 -8.54 -2.75
C MET A 291 15.11 -9.09 -3.96
N GLU A 292 16.35 -9.56 -3.77
CA GLU A 292 17.18 -10.08 -4.85
C GLU A 292 16.65 -11.42 -5.35
N SER A 293 16.37 -12.35 -4.42
CA SER A 293 15.78 -13.66 -4.74
C SER A 293 14.39 -13.49 -5.36
N ALA A 294 13.55 -12.58 -4.84
CA ALA A 294 12.24 -12.31 -5.40
C ALA A 294 12.28 -11.76 -6.84
N VAL A 295 13.17 -10.80 -7.14
CA VAL A 295 13.32 -10.24 -8.51
C VAL A 295 13.85 -11.28 -9.50
N LEU A 296 14.73 -12.17 -9.05
CA LEU A 296 15.29 -13.23 -9.89
C LEU A 296 14.24 -14.31 -10.24
N LEU A 297 13.34 -14.61 -9.31
CA LEU A 297 12.42 -15.74 -9.42
C LEU A 297 11.03 -15.40 -9.98
N ILE A 298 10.59 -14.15 -9.89
CA ILE A 298 9.23 -13.75 -10.30
C ILE A 298 8.92 -14.07 -11.77
N GLU A 299 9.84 -13.81 -12.70
CA GLU A 299 9.60 -14.04 -14.13
C GLU A 299 9.47 -15.54 -14.41
N PHE A 300 10.25 -16.40 -13.74
CA PHE A 300 10.10 -17.85 -13.84
C PHE A 300 8.76 -18.30 -13.29
N GLY A 301 8.34 -17.78 -12.13
CA GLY A 301 7.04 -18.10 -11.55
C GLY A 301 5.88 -17.72 -12.48
N LEU A 302 5.97 -16.58 -13.16
CA LEU A 302 4.98 -16.14 -14.14
C LEU A 302 4.97 -17.01 -15.40
N GLN A 303 6.14 -17.37 -15.95
CA GLN A 303 6.26 -18.22 -17.14
C GLN A 303 5.72 -19.62 -16.89
N GLU A 304 6.05 -20.20 -15.73
CA GLU A 304 5.69 -21.57 -15.37
C GLU A 304 4.37 -21.65 -14.58
N THR A 305 3.61 -20.57 -14.47
CA THR A 305 2.32 -20.52 -13.76
C THR A 305 2.39 -21.13 -12.34
N ALA A 306 3.44 -20.77 -11.60
CA ALA A 306 3.74 -21.23 -10.25
C ALA A 306 3.10 -20.26 -9.24
N TYR A 307 1.99 -20.67 -8.65
CA TYR A 307 1.15 -19.81 -7.83
C TYR A 307 1.81 -19.44 -6.51
N LEU A 308 2.40 -20.40 -5.80
CA LEU A 308 3.02 -20.12 -4.50
C LEU A 308 4.32 -19.31 -4.64
N LEU A 309 5.11 -19.59 -5.67
CA LEU A 309 6.34 -18.86 -5.98
C LEU A 309 6.04 -17.39 -6.27
N VAL A 310 5.07 -17.11 -7.15
CA VAL A 310 4.67 -15.74 -7.46
C VAL A 310 4.12 -15.05 -6.20
N ALA A 311 3.33 -15.74 -5.39
CA ALA A 311 2.85 -15.20 -4.11
C ALA A 311 3.98 -14.83 -3.14
N ALA A 312 5.01 -15.67 -3.04
CA ALA A 312 6.17 -15.43 -2.18
C ALA A 312 6.99 -14.23 -2.66
N CYS A 313 7.22 -14.11 -3.97
CA CYS A 313 7.87 -12.92 -4.54
C CYS A 313 7.04 -11.64 -4.29
N LEU A 314 5.72 -11.70 -4.51
CA LEU A 314 4.82 -10.58 -4.22
C LEU A 314 4.82 -10.21 -2.73
N GLN A 315 4.93 -11.20 -1.83
CA GLN A 315 5.01 -10.95 -0.40
C GLN A 315 6.20 -10.08 -0.03
N VAL A 316 7.39 -10.36 -0.58
CA VAL A 316 8.58 -9.52 -0.36
C VAL A 316 8.34 -8.12 -0.90
N PHE A 317 7.92 -8.00 -2.17
CA PHE A 317 7.71 -6.70 -2.81
C PHE A 317 6.71 -5.83 -2.05
N LEU A 318 5.57 -6.39 -1.65
CA LEU A 318 4.51 -5.64 -0.99
C LEU A 318 4.85 -5.24 0.44
N ARG A 319 5.65 -6.04 1.16
CA ARG A 319 6.05 -5.74 2.55
C ARG A 319 7.19 -4.73 2.65
N GLU A 320 7.88 -4.46 1.54
CA GLU A 320 8.89 -3.40 1.41
C GLU A 320 8.35 -2.10 0.78
N ILE A 321 7.04 -1.98 0.57
CA ILE A 321 6.44 -0.71 0.12
C ILE A 321 6.66 0.37 1.20
N PRO A 322 7.07 1.60 0.84
CA PRO A 322 7.19 2.13 -0.53
C PRO A 322 8.55 1.89 -1.21
N CYS A 323 9.57 1.44 -0.48
CA CYS A 323 10.93 1.26 -1.02
C CYS A 323 10.99 0.36 -2.26
N SER A 324 10.22 -0.74 -2.28
CA SER A 324 10.17 -1.66 -3.43
C SER A 324 9.65 -0.99 -4.71
N MET A 325 8.78 0.02 -4.59
CA MET A 325 8.23 0.77 -5.71
C MET A 325 9.24 1.74 -6.34
N ARG A 326 10.44 1.89 -5.76
CA ARG A 326 11.55 2.63 -6.38
C ARG A 326 12.41 1.74 -7.27
N ASN A 327 12.25 0.41 -7.17
CA ASN A 327 12.95 -0.54 -8.03
C ASN A 327 12.28 -0.63 -9.41
N PRO A 328 13.00 -0.39 -10.52
CA PRO A 328 12.42 -0.37 -11.86
C PRO A 328 11.87 -1.74 -12.31
N ASN A 329 12.44 -2.84 -11.82
CA ASN A 329 11.96 -4.19 -12.15
C ASN A 329 10.59 -4.45 -11.50
N VAL A 330 10.44 -4.04 -10.24
CA VAL A 330 9.18 -4.16 -9.48
C VAL A 330 8.12 -3.21 -10.06
N LEU A 331 8.49 -1.99 -10.42
CA LEU A 331 7.57 -1.08 -11.12
C LEU A 331 7.05 -1.66 -12.43
N ARG A 332 7.94 -2.25 -13.25
CA ARG A 332 7.55 -2.88 -14.51
C ARG A 332 6.59 -4.04 -14.30
N LEU A 333 6.78 -4.83 -13.24
CA LEU A 333 5.90 -5.94 -12.87
C LEU A 333 4.46 -5.46 -12.64
N PHE A 334 4.27 -4.38 -11.89
CA PHE A 334 2.92 -3.91 -11.54
C PHE A 334 2.28 -3.00 -12.60
N CYS A 335 3.07 -2.16 -13.28
CA CYS A 335 2.53 -1.14 -14.18
C CYS A 335 2.26 -1.66 -15.61
N SER A 336 2.91 -2.73 -16.06
CA SER A 336 2.74 -3.25 -17.43
C SER A 336 1.41 -4.00 -17.60
N SER A 337 0.66 -3.68 -18.67
CA SER A 337 -0.58 -4.41 -19.02
C SER A 337 -0.30 -5.88 -19.35
N ASP A 338 0.77 -6.16 -20.10
CA ASP A 338 1.14 -7.52 -20.49
C ASP A 338 1.51 -8.37 -19.26
N VAL A 339 2.20 -7.76 -18.30
CA VAL A 339 2.58 -8.45 -17.06
C VAL A 339 1.39 -8.61 -16.13
N ARG A 340 0.45 -7.66 -16.11
CA ARG A 340 -0.84 -7.83 -15.43
C ARG A 340 -1.61 -9.04 -15.98
N GLU A 341 -1.62 -9.25 -17.29
CA GLU A 341 -2.25 -10.44 -17.89
C GLU A 341 -1.55 -11.74 -17.45
N LYS A 342 -0.21 -11.77 -17.40
CA LYS A 342 0.54 -12.90 -16.82
C LYS A 342 0.16 -13.12 -15.35
N LEU A 343 0.09 -12.06 -14.54
CA LEU A 343 -0.35 -12.14 -13.14
C LEU A 343 -1.79 -12.67 -13.04
N ALA A 344 -2.67 -12.28 -13.96
CA ALA A 344 -4.05 -12.77 -14.02
C ALA A 344 -4.10 -14.27 -14.35
N LEU A 345 -3.26 -14.75 -15.27
CA LEU A 345 -3.16 -16.18 -15.61
C LEU A 345 -2.73 -17.03 -14.41
N VAL A 346 -1.83 -16.52 -13.56
CA VAL A 346 -1.41 -17.23 -12.33
C VAL A 346 -2.42 -17.08 -11.20
N GLY A 347 -3.21 -16.00 -11.18
CA GLY A 347 -4.23 -15.74 -10.16
C GLY A 347 -3.87 -14.64 -9.14
N HIS A 348 -2.92 -13.77 -9.49
CA HIS A 348 -2.43 -12.68 -8.62
C HIS A 348 -2.81 -11.27 -9.10
N ALA A 349 -3.44 -11.11 -10.26
CA ALA A 349 -4.02 -9.83 -10.65
C ALA A 349 -5.39 -9.67 -9.99
N SER A 350 -5.56 -8.66 -9.14
CA SER A 350 -6.82 -8.42 -8.42
C SER A 350 -7.02 -6.94 -8.12
N PHE A 351 -8.28 -6.55 -7.91
CA PHE A 351 -8.61 -5.21 -7.44
C PHE A 351 -7.94 -4.91 -6.10
N LEU A 352 -7.88 -5.90 -5.20
CA LEU A 352 -7.26 -5.79 -3.88
C LEU A 352 -5.78 -5.39 -3.96
N LEU A 353 -5.01 -6.06 -4.83
CA LEU A 353 -3.60 -5.74 -5.08
C LEU A 353 -3.44 -4.30 -5.58
N TYR A 354 -4.15 -3.95 -6.65
CA TYR A 354 -3.99 -2.64 -7.27
C TYR A 354 -4.59 -1.50 -6.43
N SER A 355 -5.57 -1.78 -5.57
CA SER A 355 -6.07 -0.82 -4.58
C SER A 355 -5.03 -0.49 -3.53
N PHE A 356 -4.26 -1.49 -3.06
CA PHE A 356 -3.16 -1.25 -2.11
C PHE A 356 -2.01 -0.47 -2.76
N LEU A 357 -1.55 -0.93 -3.93
CA LEU A 357 -0.47 -0.28 -4.69
C LEU A 357 -0.81 1.16 -5.05
N SER A 358 -2.02 1.41 -5.55
CA SER A 358 -2.46 2.77 -5.90
C SER A 358 -2.54 3.66 -4.67
N TYR A 359 -2.97 3.13 -3.52
CA TYR A 359 -2.97 3.88 -2.27
C TYR A 359 -1.57 4.32 -1.86
N ALA A 360 -0.62 3.38 -1.79
CA ALA A 360 0.76 3.72 -1.42
C ALA A 360 1.39 4.71 -2.40
N ALA A 361 1.13 4.55 -3.70
CA ALA A 361 1.63 5.48 -4.73
C ALA A 361 1.00 6.88 -4.63
N MET A 362 -0.29 6.98 -4.27
CA MET A 362 -0.97 8.26 -4.03
C MET A 362 -0.42 8.98 -2.79
N GLU A 363 -0.05 8.25 -1.73
CA GLU A 363 0.60 8.83 -0.55
C GLU A 363 2.02 9.35 -0.86
N GLU A 364 2.79 8.62 -1.67
CA GLU A 364 4.16 9.02 -2.02
C GLU A 364 4.21 10.18 -3.04
N ASP A 365 3.52 10.03 -4.18
CA ASP A 365 3.40 11.09 -5.19
C ASP A 365 2.13 10.90 -6.03
N MET A 366 1.09 11.65 -5.66
CA MET A 366 -0.19 11.67 -6.35
C MET A 366 -0.10 12.10 -7.82
N LYS A 367 0.94 12.84 -8.24
CA LYS A 367 1.06 13.38 -9.61
C LYS A 367 1.89 12.48 -10.52
N SER A 368 2.53 11.45 -9.99
CA SER A 368 3.43 10.58 -10.74
C SER A 368 2.71 9.82 -11.87
N ASN A 369 3.47 9.45 -12.91
CA ASN A 369 2.96 8.54 -13.94
C ASN A 369 2.71 7.14 -13.39
N THR A 370 3.49 6.70 -12.41
CA THR A 370 3.32 5.42 -11.72
C THR A 370 1.93 5.33 -11.08
N THR A 371 1.51 6.37 -10.36
CA THR A 371 0.19 6.43 -9.72
C THR A 371 -0.94 6.29 -10.74
N VAL A 372 -0.82 6.95 -11.90
CA VAL A 372 -1.80 6.82 -13.00
C VAL A 372 -1.84 5.38 -13.52
N MET A 373 -0.68 4.78 -13.83
CA MET A 373 -0.62 3.43 -14.36
C MET A 373 -1.22 2.41 -13.40
N LEU A 374 -0.93 2.51 -12.09
CA LEU A 374 -1.50 1.61 -11.08
C LEU A 374 -3.01 1.75 -10.95
N LEU A 375 -3.53 2.98 -11.00
CA LEU A 375 -4.97 3.23 -10.99
C LEU A 375 -5.67 2.71 -12.26
N GLU A 376 -5.02 2.78 -13.43
CA GLU A 376 -5.54 2.15 -14.65
C GLU A 376 -5.64 0.63 -14.49
N ARG A 377 -4.61 -0.02 -13.91
CA ARG A 377 -4.66 -1.46 -13.59
C ARG A 377 -5.76 -1.76 -12.55
N MET A 378 -5.96 -0.88 -11.58
CA MET A 378 -7.06 -0.98 -10.60
C MET A 378 -8.43 -0.93 -11.28
N VAL A 379 -8.63 -0.03 -12.24
CA VAL A 379 -9.84 0.06 -13.06
C VAL A 379 -10.07 -1.23 -13.84
N GLU A 380 -9.03 -1.78 -14.48
CA GLU A 380 -9.12 -3.02 -15.25
C GLU A 380 -9.48 -4.25 -14.39
N CYS A 381 -9.14 -4.21 -13.10
CA CYS A 381 -9.48 -5.27 -12.15
C CYS A 381 -10.80 -5.02 -11.39
N ALA A 382 -11.43 -3.85 -11.54
CA ALA A 382 -12.66 -3.50 -10.84
C ALA A 382 -13.87 -4.24 -11.45
N SER A 383 -14.54 -5.04 -10.63
CA SER A 383 -15.69 -5.86 -11.05
C SER A 383 -17.00 -5.38 -10.42
N LEU A 384 -16.97 -4.99 -9.15
CA LEU A 384 -18.14 -4.50 -8.40
C LEU A 384 -18.35 -3.00 -8.61
N ASN A 385 -19.61 -2.55 -8.47
CA ASN A 385 -19.94 -1.12 -8.67
C ASN A 385 -19.13 -0.20 -7.75
N TRP A 386 -19.02 -0.51 -6.45
CA TRP A 386 -18.24 0.32 -5.52
C TRP A 386 -16.74 0.35 -5.87
N GLN A 387 -16.20 -0.72 -6.45
CA GLN A 387 -14.81 -0.78 -6.90
C GLN A 387 -14.58 0.17 -8.07
N LYS A 388 -15.50 0.18 -9.05
CA LYS A 388 -15.45 1.09 -10.20
C LYS A 388 -15.65 2.54 -9.76
N GLN A 389 -16.61 2.80 -8.87
CA GLN A 389 -16.82 4.11 -8.26
C GLN A 389 -15.52 4.66 -7.65
N LEU A 390 -14.86 3.86 -6.81
CA LEU A 390 -13.61 4.26 -6.16
C LEU A 390 -12.48 4.48 -7.17
N ALA A 391 -12.24 3.53 -8.07
CA ALA A 391 -11.14 3.59 -9.03
C ALA A 391 -11.27 4.78 -9.99
N PHE A 392 -12.46 5.00 -10.57
CA PHE A 392 -12.72 6.16 -11.43
C PHE A 392 -12.61 7.48 -10.67
N HIS A 393 -13.12 7.54 -9.44
CA HIS A 393 -13.03 8.73 -8.61
C HIS A 393 -11.58 9.09 -8.26
N GLN A 394 -10.77 8.13 -7.82
CA GLN A 394 -9.35 8.32 -7.52
C GLN A 394 -8.56 8.77 -8.76
N LEU A 395 -8.81 8.15 -9.92
CA LEU A 395 -8.17 8.55 -11.17
C LEU A 395 -8.58 9.96 -11.57
N GLY A 396 -9.85 10.34 -11.38
CA GLY A 396 -10.32 11.72 -11.54
C GLY A 396 -9.57 12.72 -10.64
N CYS A 397 -9.36 12.37 -9.37
CA CYS A 397 -8.59 13.19 -8.42
C CYS A 397 -7.14 13.37 -8.87
N VAL A 398 -6.46 12.29 -9.28
CA VAL A 398 -5.08 12.32 -9.78
C VAL A 398 -4.96 13.20 -11.03
N MET A 399 -5.86 13.05 -12.00
CA MET A 399 -5.87 13.89 -13.20
C MET A 399 -6.13 15.36 -12.89
N LEU A 400 -6.97 15.65 -11.89
CA LEU A 400 -7.23 17.02 -11.45
C LEU A 400 -5.96 17.66 -10.86
N GLU A 401 -5.24 16.93 -10.01
CA GLU A 401 -3.97 17.36 -9.42
C GLU A 401 -2.86 17.58 -10.46
N ARG A 402 -2.86 16.77 -11.53
CA ARG A 402 -2.00 16.95 -12.71
C ARG A 402 -2.43 18.10 -13.63
N LYS A 403 -3.54 18.78 -13.31
CA LYS A 403 -4.15 19.86 -14.10
C LYS A 403 -4.67 19.39 -15.47
N GLU A 404 -4.88 18.09 -15.64
CA GLU A 404 -5.44 17.45 -16.84
C GLU A 404 -6.98 17.48 -16.78
N TYR A 405 -7.55 18.69 -16.77
CA TYR A 405 -8.96 18.90 -16.42
C TYR A 405 -9.97 18.20 -17.34
N LYS A 406 -9.62 17.96 -18.60
CA LYS A 406 -10.51 17.24 -19.53
C LYS A 406 -10.63 15.77 -19.15
N ASP A 407 -9.52 15.14 -18.80
CA ASP A 407 -9.50 13.72 -18.44
C ASP A 407 -10.01 13.52 -17.02
N ALA A 408 -9.68 14.43 -16.09
CA ALA A 408 -10.31 14.49 -14.77
C ALA A 408 -11.84 14.50 -14.86
N GLN A 409 -12.40 15.38 -15.72
CA GLN A 409 -13.84 15.44 -15.93
C GLN A 409 -14.42 14.10 -16.42
N LYS A 410 -13.78 13.44 -17.38
CA LYS A 410 -14.25 12.15 -17.92
C LYS A 410 -14.29 11.07 -16.84
N TRP A 411 -13.22 10.95 -16.04
CA TRP A 411 -13.14 9.95 -14.99
C TRP A 411 -14.15 10.19 -13.87
N PHE A 412 -14.34 11.45 -13.46
CA PHE A 412 -15.41 11.78 -12.51
C PHE A 412 -16.80 11.50 -13.09
N GLU A 413 -17.05 11.80 -14.37
CA GLU A 413 -18.32 11.46 -15.04
C GLU A 413 -18.54 9.94 -15.08
N ALA A 414 -17.50 9.14 -15.29
CA ALA A 414 -17.59 7.67 -15.21
C ALA A 414 -17.92 7.19 -13.78
N ALA A 415 -17.31 7.77 -12.74
CA ALA A 415 -17.65 7.46 -11.35
C ALA A 415 -19.12 7.80 -11.02
N VAL A 416 -19.63 8.92 -11.55
CA VAL A 416 -21.05 9.31 -11.40
C VAL A 416 -21.98 8.31 -12.10
N GLN A 417 -21.61 7.81 -13.28
CA GLN A 417 -22.39 6.79 -14.00
C GLN A 417 -22.49 5.47 -13.22
N GLU A 418 -21.45 5.13 -12.46
CA GLU A 418 -21.46 3.97 -11.55
C GLU A 418 -22.20 4.24 -10.23
N GLY A 419 -22.70 5.46 -10.00
CA GLY A 419 -23.53 5.83 -8.85
C GLY A 419 -22.83 6.63 -7.75
N HIS A 420 -21.59 7.08 -7.94
CA HIS A 420 -20.89 7.90 -6.94
C HIS A 420 -21.23 9.39 -7.09
N ALA A 421 -22.32 9.83 -6.44
CA ALA A 421 -22.81 11.21 -6.53
C ALA A 421 -21.76 12.26 -6.13
N TYR A 422 -20.89 11.96 -5.16
CA TYR A 422 -19.84 12.89 -4.72
C TYR A 422 -18.84 13.23 -5.83
N SER A 423 -18.61 12.35 -6.82
CA SER A 423 -17.73 12.67 -7.96
C SER A 423 -18.23 13.85 -8.81
N LEU A 424 -19.49 14.28 -8.69
CA LEU A 424 -19.96 15.53 -9.31
C LEU A 424 -19.17 16.75 -8.85
N VAL A 425 -18.61 16.74 -7.63
CA VAL A 425 -17.68 17.75 -7.13
C VAL A 425 -16.49 17.88 -8.08
N GLY A 426 -15.86 16.76 -8.44
CA GLY A 426 -14.76 16.72 -9.38
C GLY A 426 -15.13 17.22 -10.78
N VAL A 427 -16.32 16.88 -11.27
CA VAL A 427 -16.87 17.41 -12.53
C VAL A 427 -17.02 18.94 -12.48
N ALA A 428 -17.56 19.47 -11.38
CA ALA A 428 -17.73 20.92 -11.21
C ALA A 428 -16.38 21.63 -11.14
N ARG A 429 -15.40 21.10 -10.39
CA ARG A 429 -14.05 21.70 -10.31
C ARG A 429 -13.34 21.69 -11.65
N ALA A 430 -13.37 20.57 -12.36
CA ALA A 430 -12.79 20.48 -13.69
C ALA A 430 -13.42 21.49 -14.66
N LYS A 431 -14.76 21.67 -14.62
CA LYS A 431 -15.46 22.70 -15.41
C LYS A 431 -15.06 24.11 -14.99
N TYR A 432 -14.95 24.38 -13.69
CA TYR A 432 -14.56 25.68 -13.16
C TYR A 432 -13.14 26.06 -13.55
N LYS A 433 -12.16 25.16 -13.38
CA LYS A 433 -10.75 25.39 -13.79
C LYS A 433 -10.59 25.58 -15.30
N ARG A 434 -11.57 25.14 -16.10
CA ARG A 434 -11.67 25.41 -17.55
C ARG A 434 -12.42 26.71 -17.89
N GLY A 435 -12.78 27.53 -16.92
CA GLY A 435 -13.46 28.82 -17.10
C GLY A 435 -14.98 28.74 -17.15
N HIS A 436 -15.60 27.58 -16.89
CA HIS A 436 -17.05 27.40 -16.96
C HIS A 436 -17.74 27.53 -15.58
N LYS A 437 -17.52 28.66 -14.89
CA LYS A 437 -18.03 28.93 -13.53
C LYS A 437 -19.54 28.72 -13.39
N TYR A 438 -20.35 29.28 -14.29
CA TYR A 438 -21.81 29.12 -14.24
C TYR A 438 -22.26 27.66 -14.39
N LYS A 439 -21.58 26.86 -15.22
CA LYS A 439 -21.90 25.44 -15.39
C LYS A 439 -21.55 24.64 -14.13
N ALA A 440 -20.47 24.98 -13.45
CA ALA A 440 -20.09 24.37 -12.17
C ALA A 440 -21.12 24.69 -11.07
N TYR A 441 -21.51 25.96 -10.96
CA TYR A 441 -22.54 26.40 -10.03
C TYR A 441 -23.86 25.66 -10.25
N LYS A 442 -24.38 25.67 -11.49
CA LYS A 442 -25.65 25.01 -11.83
C LYS A 442 -25.62 23.51 -11.54
N LEU A 443 -24.48 22.86 -11.73
CA LEU A 443 -24.31 21.43 -11.43
C LEU A 443 -24.43 21.14 -9.92
N MET A 444 -23.80 21.97 -9.09
CA MET A 444 -23.91 21.83 -7.63
C MET A 444 -25.31 22.19 -7.13
N ASP A 445 -25.96 23.17 -7.76
CA ASP A 445 -27.34 23.55 -7.44
C ASP A 445 -28.35 22.44 -7.74
N SER A 446 -28.21 21.76 -8.90
CA SER A 446 -29.00 20.55 -9.19
C SER A 446 -28.71 19.43 -8.21
N LEU A 447 -27.43 19.19 -7.87
CA LEU A 447 -27.05 18.15 -6.91
C LEU A 447 -27.74 18.34 -5.55
N ILE A 448 -27.80 19.59 -5.05
CA ILE A 448 -28.48 19.93 -3.79
C ILE A 448 -30.00 19.73 -3.89
N SER A 449 -30.58 20.01 -5.06
CA SER A 449 -32.03 19.88 -5.28
C SER A 449 -32.47 18.42 -5.45
N ASP A 450 -31.62 17.60 -6.05
CA ASP A 450 -31.93 16.21 -6.40
C ASP A 450 -31.66 15.22 -5.25
N ASN A 451 -30.91 15.64 -4.22
CA ASN A 451 -30.48 14.78 -3.11
C ASN A 451 -30.83 15.38 -1.75
N ARG A 452 -30.67 14.59 -0.68
CA ARG A 452 -30.70 15.13 0.68
C ARG A 452 -29.58 16.17 0.84
N PRO A 453 -29.88 17.43 1.18
CA PRO A 453 -28.85 18.45 1.30
C PRO A 453 -27.84 18.13 2.40
N CYS A 454 -26.55 18.30 2.09
CA CYS A 454 -25.44 18.09 3.03
C CYS A 454 -24.54 19.33 3.08
N GLY A 455 -23.90 19.59 4.21
CA GLY A 455 -23.03 20.77 4.38
C GLY A 455 -21.91 20.86 3.35
N TRP A 456 -21.32 19.73 2.95
CA TRP A 456 -20.26 19.70 1.94
C TRP A 456 -20.74 20.14 0.54
N MET A 457 -22.04 20.00 0.23
CA MET A 457 -22.59 20.44 -1.06
C MET A 457 -22.63 21.97 -1.13
N TYR A 458 -23.07 22.63 -0.06
CA TYR A 458 -23.05 24.10 0.05
C TYR A 458 -21.62 24.63 0.11
N GLN A 459 -20.73 23.94 0.82
CA GLN A 459 -19.30 24.24 0.82
C GLN A 459 -18.75 24.26 -0.62
N GLU A 460 -19.03 23.21 -1.39
CA GLU A 460 -18.54 23.12 -2.77
C GLU A 460 -19.20 24.17 -3.68
N ARG A 461 -20.52 24.40 -3.56
CA ARG A 461 -21.21 25.43 -4.34
C ARG A 461 -20.63 26.83 -4.08
N SER A 462 -20.23 27.11 -2.84
CA SER A 462 -19.63 28.40 -2.44
C SER A 462 -18.36 28.76 -3.22
N LEU A 463 -17.64 27.77 -3.77
CA LEU A 463 -16.46 27.98 -4.63
C LEU A 463 -16.83 28.67 -5.95
N TYR A 464 -18.08 28.54 -6.38
CA TYR A 464 -18.61 29.08 -7.63
C TYR A 464 -19.48 30.32 -7.43
N CYS A 465 -19.60 30.81 -6.19
CA CYS A 465 -20.35 32.00 -5.81
C CYS A 465 -19.41 33.18 -5.52
N SER A 466 -19.98 34.36 -5.26
CA SER A 466 -19.20 35.55 -4.85
C SER A 466 -20.02 36.44 -3.91
N GLY A 467 -19.34 37.25 -3.08
CA GLY A 467 -19.99 38.18 -2.17
C GLY A 467 -20.96 37.50 -1.19
N LYS A 468 -22.18 38.06 -1.06
CA LYS A 468 -23.19 37.62 -0.08
C LYS A 468 -23.64 36.17 -0.27
N GLU A 469 -23.78 35.72 -1.52
CA GLU A 469 -24.19 34.35 -1.82
C GLU A 469 -23.17 33.33 -1.32
N LYS A 470 -21.88 33.63 -1.49
CA LYS A 470 -20.80 32.78 -0.97
C LYS A 470 -20.87 32.67 0.54
N ILE A 471 -21.02 33.79 1.25
CA ILE A 471 -21.13 33.79 2.71
C ILE A 471 -22.38 33.03 3.19
N MET A 472 -23.50 33.15 2.48
CA MET A 472 -24.72 32.39 2.79
C MET A 472 -24.48 30.88 2.66
N ASP A 473 -23.90 30.42 1.56
CA ASP A 473 -23.56 29.00 1.38
C ASP A 473 -22.60 28.49 2.45
N LEU A 474 -21.59 29.29 2.83
CA LEU A 474 -20.66 28.93 3.90
C LEU A 474 -21.33 28.83 5.27
N ASN A 475 -22.28 29.74 5.58
CA ASN A 475 -23.04 29.67 6.82
C ASN A 475 -23.91 28.41 6.85
N THR A 476 -24.66 28.13 5.78
CA THR A 476 -25.47 26.91 5.65
C THR A 476 -24.60 25.64 5.76
N ALA A 477 -23.40 25.65 5.16
CA ALA A 477 -22.46 24.54 5.29
C ALA A 477 -22.10 24.25 6.75
N THR A 478 -21.79 25.29 7.54
CA THR A 478 -21.44 25.13 8.97
C THR A 478 -22.63 24.80 9.87
N GLU A 479 -23.83 25.24 9.52
CA GLU A 479 -25.05 24.88 10.24
C GLU A 479 -25.40 23.39 10.06
N MET A 480 -25.16 22.85 8.86
CA MET A 480 -25.39 21.44 8.56
C MET A 480 -24.26 20.54 9.04
N ASP A 481 -23.01 20.99 8.94
CA ASP A 481 -21.83 20.23 9.33
C ASP A 481 -20.75 21.16 9.92
N PRO A 482 -20.66 21.27 11.26
CA PRO A 482 -19.68 22.12 11.93
C PRO A 482 -18.24 21.57 11.86
N THR A 483 -18.04 20.36 11.30
CA THR A 483 -16.72 19.73 11.19
C THR A 483 -15.97 20.11 9.91
N LEU A 484 -16.65 20.79 8.97
CA LEU A 484 -16.07 21.27 7.73
C LEU A 484 -15.10 22.43 8.00
N SER A 485 -13.81 22.28 7.69
CA SER A 485 -12.82 23.31 7.96
C SER A 485 -12.87 24.50 7.00
N TYR A 486 -13.17 24.25 5.72
CA TYR A 486 -13.09 25.29 4.68
C TYR A 486 -13.93 26.55 4.97
N PRO A 487 -15.20 26.46 5.42
CA PRO A 487 -15.98 27.65 5.74
C PRO A 487 -15.34 28.54 6.80
N TYR A 488 -14.79 27.95 7.87
CA TYR A 488 -14.09 28.71 8.91
C TYR A 488 -12.80 29.34 8.38
N LYS A 489 -11.99 28.57 7.64
CA LYS A 489 -10.74 29.08 7.02
C LYS A 489 -11.01 30.25 6.09
N TYR A 490 -12.02 30.11 5.21
CA TYR A 490 -12.37 31.15 4.26
C TYR A 490 -12.86 32.42 4.98
N ARG A 491 -13.79 32.30 5.93
CA ARG A 491 -14.29 33.47 6.70
C ARG A 491 -13.16 34.13 7.50
N ALA A 492 -12.29 33.34 8.13
CA ALA A 492 -11.18 33.88 8.91
C ALA A 492 -10.17 34.65 8.03
N VAL A 493 -9.78 34.09 6.87
CA VAL A 493 -8.87 34.79 5.95
C VAL A 493 -9.54 36.01 5.31
N SER A 494 -10.83 35.95 4.98
CA SER A 494 -11.58 37.12 4.53
C SER A 494 -11.61 38.23 5.58
N MET A 495 -11.70 37.91 6.87
CA MET A 495 -11.60 38.90 7.96
C MET A 495 -10.17 39.46 8.09
N LEU A 496 -9.14 38.63 7.87
CA LEU A 496 -7.75 39.10 7.86
C LEU A 496 -7.50 40.08 6.71
N GLU A 497 -8.00 39.80 5.51
CA GLU A 497 -7.93 40.71 4.35
C GLU A 497 -8.61 42.06 4.64
N GLU A 498 -9.58 42.10 5.55
CA GLU A 498 -10.25 43.30 6.07
C GLU A 498 -9.54 43.92 7.30
N ASP A 499 -8.32 43.50 7.64
CA ASP A 499 -7.52 43.93 8.80
C ASP A 499 -8.18 43.63 10.17
N LYS A 500 -9.07 42.63 10.22
CA LYS A 500 -9.77 42.19 11.44
C LYS A 500 -9.13 40.92 12.01
N ILE A 501 -7.88 41.02 12.46
CA ILE A 501 -7.07 39.88 12.94
C ILE A 501 -7.73 39.17 14.15
N GLY A 502 -8.21 39.93 15.15
CA GLY A 502 -8.86 39.35 16.34
C GLY A 502 -10.11 38.50 16.03
N PRO A 503 -11.07 39.04 15.25
CA PRO A 503 -12.18 38.24 14.73
C PRO A 503 -11.76 37.04 13.89
N ALA A 504 -10.72 37.16 13.06
CA ALA A 504 -10.18 36.04 12.27
C ALA A 504 -9.68 34.89 13.17
N ILE A 505 -8.93 35.21 14.22
CA ILE A 505 -8.46 34.22 15.22
C ILE A 505 -9.66 33.56 15.92
N SER A 506 -10.65 34.36 16.31
CA SER A 506 -11.87 33.86 16.97
C SER A 506 -12.67 32.92 16.05
N GLU A 507 -12.68 33.20 14.75
CA GLU A 507 -13.34 32.38 13.74
C GLU A 507 -12.63 31.03 13.53
N ILE A 508 -11.31 31.02 13.37
CA ILE A 508 -10.55 29.76 13.22
C ILE A 508 -10.54 28.92 14.50
N ASN A 509 -10.63 29.56 15.67
CA ASN A 509 -10.75 28.85 16.95
C ASN A 509 -12.02 27.99 17.04
N LYS A 510 -13.10 28.36 16.33
CA LYS A 510 -14.33 27.56 16.30
C LYS A 510 -14.05 26.17 15.74
N ILE A 511 -13.37 26.06 14.60
CA ILE A 511 -13.07 24.75 14.00
C ILE A 511 -12.00 23.99 14.79
N ILE A 512 -10.96 24.68 15.30
CA ILE A 512 -9.91 24.02 16.10
C ILE A 512 -10.50 23.38 17.36
N GLY A 513 -11.57 23.95 17.92
CA GLY A 513 -12.32 23.35 19.03
C GLY A 513 -13.03 22.04 18.68
N PHE A 514 -13.36 21.79 17.42
CA PHE A 514 -13.96 20.53 16.95
C PHE A 514 -12.91 19.55 16.43
N LYS A 515 -11.98 20.03 15.59
CA LYS A 515 -10.97 19.24 14.91
C LYS A 515 -9.67 20.03 14.81
N VAL A 516 -8.62 19.50 15.45
CA VAL A 516 -7.26 20.00 15.29
C VAL A 516 -6.68 19.41 14.01
N SER A 517 -6.37 20.25 13.03
CA SER A 517 -5.69 19.84 11.79
C SER A 517 -4.49 20.75 11.49
N PRO A 518 -3.43 20.23 10.85
CA PRO A 518 -2.22 21.00 10.55
C PRO A 518 -2.50 22.30 9.81
N ASP A 519 -3.38 22.28 8.81
CA ASP A 519 -3.74 23.47 8.01
C ASP A 519 -4.46 24.55 8.82
N CYS A 520 -5.26 24.18 9.83
CA CYS A 520 -5.92 25.13 10.72
C CYS A 520 -4.94 25.72 11.76
N LEU A 521 -4.02 24.90 12.28
CA LEU A 521 -2.95 25.37 13.17
C LEU A 521 -1.99 26.32 12.45
N GLU A 522 -1.62 26.00 11.20
CA GLU A 522 -0.80 26.86 10.35
C GLU A 522 -1.47 28.23 10.15
N LEU A 523 -2.75 28.25 9.75
CA LEU A 523 -3.48 29.52 9.57
C LEU A 523 -3.55 30.34 10.85
N ARG A 524 -3.82 29.70 12.00
CA ARG A 524 -3.86 30.41 13.28
C ARG A 524 -2.49 30.94 13.68
N ALA A 525 -1.42 30.15 13.50
CA ALA A 525 -0.05 30.61 13.73
C ALA A 525 0.28 31.81 12.85
N TRP A 526 -0.16 31.82 11.58
CA TRP A 526 0.04 32.94 10.67
C TRP A 526 -0.67 34.21 11.17
N PHE A 527 -1.93 34.11 11.61
CA PHE A 527 -2.66 35.24 12.18
C PHE A 527 -2.02 35.76 13.48
N LEU A 528 -1.50 34.87 14.31
CA LEU A 528 -0.81 35.24 15.57
C LEU A 528 0.52 35.94 15.30
N ILE A 529 1.27 35.51 14.29
CA ILE A 529 2.47 36.23 13.81
C ILE A 529 2.09 37.65 13.35
N SER A 530 1.00 37.81 12.60
CA SER A 530 0.51 39.12 12.18
C SER A 530 0.04 39.99 13.36
N LEU A 531 -0.39 39.38 14.46
CA LEU A 531 -0.74 40.05 15.72
C LEU A 531 0.47 40.29 16.65
N GLU A 532 1.66 39.86 16.24
CA GLU A 532 2.89 39.84 17.05
C GLU A 532 2.81 38.96 18.33
N ASP A 533 1.85 38.04 18.40
CA ASP A 533 1.77 37.00 19.43
C ASP A 533 2.63 35.79 19.05
N TYR A 534 3.95 35.96 19.19
CA TYR A 534 4.93 34.93 18.85
C TYR A 534 4.87 33.71 19.78
N GLU A 535 4.40 33.87 21.03
CA GLU A 535 4.23 32.76 21.97
C GLU A 535 3.08 31.83 21.54
N GLY A 536 1.96 32.43 21.14
CA GLY A 536 0.82 31.71 20.58
C GLY A 536 1.20 30.97 19.30
N ALA A 537 1.86 31.67 18.36
CA ALA A 537 2.31 31.07 17.11
C ALA A 537 3.27 29.89 17.35
N LEU A 538 4.24 30.03 18.25
CA LEU A 538 5.19 28.97 18.58
C LEU A 538 4.50 27.72 19.14
N ARG A 539 3.46 27.91 19.96
CA ARG A 539 2.67 26.79 20.49
C ARG A 539 1.97 26.02 19.38
N ASP A 540 1.38 26.73 18.42
CA ASP A 540 0.67 26.13 17.29
C ASP A 540 1.61 25.40 16.34
N VAL A 541 2.78 25.98 16.03
CA VAL A 541 3.79 25.33 15.18
C VAL A 541 4.31 24.05 15.83
N ARG A 542 4.55 24.04 17.15
CA ARG A 542 4.96 22.83 17.87
C ARG A 542 3.86 21.76 17.90
N ALA A 543 2.61 22.16 18.12
CA ALA A 543 1.49 21.25 18.05
C ALA A 543 1.34 20.64 16.65
N LEU A 544 1.51 21.46 15.60
CA LEU A 544 1.51 21.04 14.21
C LEU A 544 2.62 20.02 13.93
N LEU A 545 3.86 20.27 14.36
CA LEU A 545 4.99 19.34 14.21
C LEU A 545 4.83 18.04 15.01
N THR A 546 3.97 18.04 16.04
CA THR A 546 3.61 16.82 16.76
C THR A 546 2.64 15.96 15.94
N LEU A 547 1.82 16.58 15.10
CA LEU A 547 0.89 15.88 14.20
C LEU A 547 1.57 15.44 12.91
N ASP A 548 2.44 16.28 12.36
CA ASP A 548 3.22 16.01 11.16
C ASP A 548 4.64 16.61 11.32
N PRO A 549 5.63 15.77 11.68
CA PRO A 549 7.01 16.22 11.88
C PRO A 549 7.68 16.79 10.62
N GLN A 550 7.21 16.41 9.42
CA GLN A 550 7.79 16.85 8.14
C GLN A 550 6.98 17.98 7.48
N TYR A 551 6.04 18.57 8.21
CA TYR A 551 5.12 19.55 7.64
C TYR A 551 5.85 20.79 7.10
N MET A 552 5.50 21.14 5.87
CA MET A 552 6.04 22.32 5.18
C MET A 552 5.01 23.45 5.18
N MET A 553 5.28 24.49 5.97
CA MET A 553 4.44 25.66 6.12
C MET A 553 4.58 26.65 4.95
N PHE A 554 3.61 27.55 4.84
CA PHE A 554 3.50 28.64 3.88
C PHE A 554 3.57 28.15 2.44
N HIS A 555 2.66 27.22 2.10
CA HIS A 555 2.60 26.58 0.78
C HIS A 555 3.88 25.82 0.41
N GLY A 556 4.44 25.07 1.36
CA GLY A 556 5.59 24.21 1.10
C GLY A 556 6.94 24.92 1.15
N LYS A 557 7.01 26.16 1.65
CA LYS A 557 8.22 27.01 1.56
C LYS A 557 9.14 26.90 2.78
N VAL A 558 8.59 26.63 3.96
CA VAL A 558 9.36 26.66 5.22
C VAL A 558 9.09 25.39 6.01
N HIS A 559 10.16 24.69 6.40
CA HIS A 559 10.02 23.56 7.31
C HIS A 559 9.61 24.05 8.70
N GLY A 560 8.64 23.40 9.35
CA GLY A 560 8.12 23.90 10.63
C GLY A 560 9.21 24.10 11.70
N GLU A 561 10.25 23.26 11.74
CA GLU A 561 11.37 23.42 12.67
C GLU A 561 12.16 24.73 12.47
N GLN A 562 12.32 25.17 11.22
CA GLN A 562 12.97 26.44 10.92
C GLN A 562 12.16 27.60 11.48
N LEU A 563 10.82 27.52 11.38
CA LEU A 563 9.93 28.52 11.95
C LEU A 563 9.96 28.50 13.49
N VAL A 564 10.06 27.32 14.11
CA VAL A 564 10.27 27.19 15.57
C VAL A 564 11.53 27.95 16.01
N GLU A 565 12.64 27.78 15.29
CA GLU A 565 13.90 28.46 15.63
C GLU A 565 13.76 29.99 15.52
N LEU A 566 13.10 30.47 14.47
CA LEU A 566 12.84 31.90 14.27
C LEU A 566 11.96 32.47 15.38
N LEU A 567 10.83 31.83 15.70
CA LEU A 567 9.90 32.28 16.74
C LEU A 567 10.54 32.26 18.14
N CYS A 568 11.37 31.25 18.44
CA CYS A 568 12.07 31.15 19.73
C CYS A 568 13.00 32.34 20.02
N ARG A 569 13.48 33.06 19.00
CA ARG A 569 14.34 34.25 19.19
C ARG A 569 13.56 35.47 19.67
N HIS A 570 12.24 35.49 19.47
CA HIS A 570 11.35 36.61 19.79
C HIS A 570 10.53 36.38 21.07
N VAL A 571 10.50 35.15 21.59
CA VAL A 571 9.87 34.82 22.87
C VAL A 571 10.88 35.00 24.01
N PRO A 572 10.59 35.81 25.06
CA PRO A 572 11.48 36.00 26.20
C PRO A 572 11.87 34.68 26.90
N GLN A 573 13.12 34.59 27.39
CA GLN A 573 13.77 33.37 27.91
C GLN A 573 13.19 32.74 29.21
N CYS A 574 11.88 32.79 29.47
CA CYS A 574 11.28 32.15 30.66
C CYS A 574 10.66 30.75 30.44
N SER A 575 10.83 30.14 29.27
CA SER A 575 10.28 28.80 28.96
C SER A 575 11.33 27.73 28.59
N ARG A 576 12.60 27.93 28.97
CA ARG A 576 13.66 26.90 28.81
C ARG A 576 13.53 25.69 29.75
N LEU A 577 12.54 25.65 30.64
CA LEU A 577 12.37 24.54 31.59
C LEU A 577 11.65 23.30 31.05
N ILE A 578 11.24 23.26 29.77
CA ILE A 578 10.70 22.03 29.15
C ILE A 578 11.75 21.34 28.25
N ALA A 579 12.90 21.96 27.98
CA ALA A 579 14.01 21.33 27.27
C ALA A 579 14.84 20.34 28.13
N GLY A 580 14.42 20.09 29.38
CA GLY A 580 15.08 19.19 30.33
C GLY A 580 14.34 17.89 30.64
N CYS A 581 13.27 17.55 29.91
CA CYS A 581 12.53 16.30 30.10
C CYS A 581 12.24 15.63 28.76
N ASN A 582 13.29 15.07 28.15
CA ASN A 582 13.28 13.72 27.57
C ASN A 582 14.63 13.43 26.93
N PHE A 583 15.42 12.55 27.57
CA PHE A 583 16.23 11.49 26.99
C PHE A 583 16.99 10.81 28.14
N MET A 584 16.28 10.08 29.00
CA MET A 584 16.87 8.93 29.67
C MET A 584 16.28 7.68 29.05
N ILE A 585 17.11 7.09 28.19
CA ILE A 585 17.04 5.73 27.68
C ILE A 585 16.97 4.81 28.90
N GLY A 586 15.79 4.25 29.15
CA GLY A 586 15.62 3.12 30.06
C GLY A 586 16.15 1.87 29.35
N GLY A 587 17.38 1.47 29.65
CA GLY A 587 17.86 0.12 29.39
C GLY A 587 17.15 -0.91 30.28
N PRO A 588 17.21 -2.20 29.91
CA PRO A 588 16.34 -3.22 30.48
C PRO A 588 16.73 -3.59 31.92
N ARG A 589 15.71 -3.85 32.74
CA ARG A 589 15.74 -4.82 33.84
C ARG A 589 14.51 -5.69 33.74
#